data_AF-A0A7S2VAS5-F1
#
_entry.id   AF-A0A7S2VAS5-F1
#
_cell.length_a   1.000
_cell.length_b   1.000
_cell.length_c   1.000
_cell.angle_alpha   90.00
_cell.angle_beta   90.00
_cell.angle_gamma   90.00
#
_symmetry.space_group_name_H-M   'P 1'
#
loop_
_entity.id
_entity.type
_entity.pdbx_description
1 polymer ?
#
loop_
_entity_poly.entity_id
_entity_poly.type
_entity_poly.pdbx_seq_one_letter_code
_entity_poly.pdbx_strand_id
1 'polypeptide(L)'
;FGPAATRDECIVSAHRIYQQLLLLAAAAEGKPYNQDSVILPFDIISLFAQEQDGTIDKKKLYQLRRVFRPDGNNELTSLAFIQSCDSVYRRFRYFRASVSNASVIDQAVEKMFDKFFYGILTLSISMFLGLNLLPIVLSLSTLLVSFSFAMSSSAASFVEGILLILVRSPYDLGDRILLTNPAEDSQPAIQNSYL
;
A
#
# COMPACT_ATOMS: atom_id res chain seq x y z
N PHE A 1 -0.70 15.53 -7.69
CA PHE A 1 0.77 15.55 -7.81
C PHE A 1 1.10 15.53 -9.29
N GLY A 2 1.69 16.61 -9.82
CA GLY A 2 2.11 16.67 -11.23
C GLY A 2 3.20 15.64 -11.54
N PRO A 3 3.85 15.71 -12.71
CA PRO A 3 4.90 14.80 -13.14
C PRO A 3 6.22 15.08 -12.40
N ALA A 4 6.23 15.05 -11.06
CA ALA A 4 7.47 15.06 -10.29
C ALA A 4 8.08 13.65 -10.39
N ALA A 5 9.09 13.50 -11.25
CA ALA A 5 9.79 12.24 -11.45
C ALA A 5 10.69 11.92 -10.25
N THR A 6 11.21 12.96 -9.60
CA THR A 6 12.13 12.87 -8.47
C THR A 6 11.52 13.41 -7.17
N ARG A 7 12.05 12.94 -6.03
CA ARG A 7 11.66 13.45 -4.71
C ARG A 7 11.99 14.93 -4.57
N ASP A 8 13.13 15.36 -5.11
CA ASP A 8 13.58 16.76 -5.04
C ASP A 8 12.66 17.70 -5.82
N GLU A 9 12.19 17.29 -7.00
CA GLU A 9 11.14 18.01 -7.74
C GLU A 9 9.85 18.13 -6.94
N CYS A 10 9.46 17.08 -6.20
CA CYS A 10 8.29 17.11 -5.33
C CYS A 10 8.48 18.11 -4.18
N ILE A 11 9.66 18.16 -3.57
CA ILE A 11 9.99 19.10 -2.48
C ILE A 11 9.97 20.54 -3.01
N VAL A 12 10.62 20.81 -4.14
CA VAL A 12 10.64 22.14 -4.77
C VAL A 12 9.23 22.57 -5.18
N SER A 13 8.42 21.67 -5.74
CA SER A 13 7.03 21.96 -6.08
C SER A 13 6.18 22.23 -4.85
N ALA A 14 6.36 21.46 -3.76
CA ALA A 14 5.66 21.70 -2.50
C ALA A 14 6.03 23.06 -1.89
N HIS A 15 7.32 23.43 -1.93
CA HIS A 15 7.79 24.73 -1.45
C HIS A 15 7.17 25.89 -2.26
N ARG A 16 7.10 25.77 -3.59
CA ARG A 16 6.43 26.76 -4.46
C ARG A 16 4.94 26.90 -4.14
N ILE A 17 4.24 25.78 -3.96
CA ILE A 17 2.82 25.78 -3.59
C ILE A 17 2.62 26.44 -2.22
N TYR A 18 3.49 26.14 -1.25
CA TYR A 18 3.44 26.76 0.07
C TYR A 18 3.57 28.29 0.00
N GLN A 19 4.52 28.79 -0.80
CA GLN A 19 4.70 30.22 -1.01
C GLN A 19 3.48 30.87 -1.70
N GLN A 20 2.89 30.20 -2.70
CA GLN A 20 1.66 30.67 -3.35
C GLN A 20 0.48 30.73 -2.38
N LEU A 21 0.34 29.73 -1.51
CA LEU A 21 -0.71 29.70 -0.49
C LEU A 21 -0.53 30.83 0.53
N LEU A 22 0.71 31.15 0.92
CA LEU A 22 0.98 32.31 1.79
C LEU A 22 0.64 33.63 1.11
N LEU A 23 0.92 33.79 -0.18
CA LEU A 23 0.53 34.99 -0.93
C LEU A 23 -0.99 35.16 -1.00
N LEU A 24 -1.73 34.07 -1.24
CA LEU A 24 -3.18 34.08 -1.24
C LEU A 24 -3.77 34.34 0.16
N ALA A 25 -3.14 33.80 1.21
CA ALA A 25 -3.50 34.07 2.59
C ALA A 25 -3.40 35.56 2.92
N ALA A 26 -2.25 36.16 2.61
CA ALA A 26 -1.99 37.57 2.87
C ALA A 26 -2.96 38.48 2.09
N ALA A 27 -3.27 38.12 0.84
CA ALA A 27 -4.25 38.83 0.01
C ALA A 27 -5.67 38.75 0.59
N ALA A 28 -6.09 37.60 1.13
CA ALA A 28 -7.40 37.42 1.74
C ALA A 28 -7.56 38.20 3.06
N GLU A 29 -6.49 38.32 3.85
CA GLU A 29 -6.51 39.06 5.12
C GLU A 29 -6.22 40.57 4.98
N GLY A 30 -5.87 41.05 3.79
CA GLY A 30 -5.53 42.46 3.56
C GLY A 30 -4.27 42.94 4.29
N LYS A 31 -3.43 42.01 4.75
CA LYS A 31 -2.17 42.32 5.46
C LYS A 31 -0.99 42.38 4.48
N PRO A 32 0.01 43.25 4.72
CA PRO A 32 1.22 43.23 3.91
C PRO A 32 1.92 41.88 4.06
N TYR A 33 2.28 41.27 2.93
CA TYR A 33 3.06 40.03 2.90
C TYR A 33 4.35 40.24 3.68
N ASN A 34 4.45 39.60 4.84
CA ASN A 34 5.67 39.61 5.64
C ASN A 34 6.39 38.28 5.47
N GLN A 35 7.61 38.33 4.96
CA GLN A 35 8.41 37.14 4.64
C GLN A 35 8.80 36.35 5.92
N ASP A 36 8.66 36.97 7.08
CA ASP A 36 8.99 36.41 8.39
C ASP A 36 7.83 35.61 9.03
N SER A 37 6.58 35.79 8.59
CA SER A 37 5.46 34.95 9.04
C SER A 37 5.38 33.68 8.20
N VAL A 38 6.25 32.72 8.51
CA VAL A 38 6.40 31.43 7.81
C VAL A 38 5.27 30.44 8.17
N ILE A 39 4.13 30.92 8.69
CA ILE A 39 3.08 30.09 9.27
C ILE A 39 1.81 30.24 8.44
N LEU A 40 1.34 29.13 7.88
CA LEU A 40 0.12 29.08 7.07
C LEU A 40 -1.06 28.63 7.95
N PRO A 41 -2.17 29.40 8.03
CA PRO A 41 -3.37 28.94 8.71
C PRO A 41 -4.01 27.77 7.94
N PHE A 42 -4.40 26.73 8.68
CA PHE A 42 -5.00 25.53 8.09
C PHE A 42 -6.37 25.80 7.45
N ASP A 43 -7.02 26.91 7.80
CA ASP A 43 -8.34 27.29 7.26
C ASP A 43 -8.31 27.42 5.73
N ILE A 44 -7.20 27.88 5.15
CA ILE A 44 -7.03 27.99 3.69
C ILE A 44 -6.97 26.62 3.04
N ILE A 45 -6.31 25.65 3.70
CA ILE A 45 -6.27 24.27 3.23
C ILE A 45 -7.66 23.62 3.41
N SER A 46 -8.41 24.01 4.45
CA SER A 46 -9.77 23.52 4.68
C SER A 46 -10.76 23.96 3.59
N LEU A 47 -10.47 25.05 2.87
CA LEU A 47 -11.24 25.49 1.69
C LEU A 47 -11.30 24.39 0.62
N PHE A 48 -10.25 23.57 0.48
CA PHE A 48 -10.27 22.44 -0.45
C PHE A 48 -11.26 21.33 -0.07
N ALA A 49 -11.77 21.33 1.18
CA ALA A 49 -12.82 20.42 1.63
C ALA A 49 -14.24 20.97 1.38
N GLN A 50 -14.37 22.17 0.82
CA GLN A 50 -15.65 22.78 0.47
C GLN A 50 -16.16 22.25 -0.88
N GLU A 51 -17.40 21.79 -0.91
CA GLU A 51 -18.10 21.37 -2.13
C GLU A 51 -18.63 22.60 -2.90
N GLN A 52 -19.04 22.43 -4.17
CA GLN A 52 -19.59 23.53 -4.99
C GLN A 52 -20.84 24.18 -4.39
N ASP A 53 -21.58 23.44 -3.56
CA ASP A 53 -22.78 23.91 -2.86
C ASP A 53 -22.45 24.70 -1.57
N GLY A 54 -21.18 24.97 -1.30
CA GLY A 54 -20.71 25.68 -0.11
C GLY A 54 -20.72 24.85 1.17
N THR A 55 -21.17 23.59 1.10
CA THR A 55 -21.15 22.66 2.23
C THR A 55 -19.74 22.11 2.47
N ILE A 56 -19.35 21.95 3.74
CA ILE A 56 -18.05 21.41 4.12
C ILE A 56 -18.19 19.91 4.37
N ASP A 57 -17.51 19.09 3.58
CA ASP A 57 -17.47 17.65 3.83
C ASP A 57 -16.55 17.35 5.02
N LYS A 58 -17.17 16.99 6.14
CA LYS A 58 -16.49 16.63 7.39
C LYS A 58 -15.50 15.47 7.21
N LYS A 59 -15.75 14.54 6.28
CA LYS A 59 -14.85 13.41 6.02
C LYS A 59 -13.58 13.87 5.31
N LYS A 60 -13.71 14.70 4.27
CA LYS A 60 -12.55 15.28 3.56
C LYS A 60 -11.72 16.14 4.51
N LEU A 61 -12.36 16.97 5.33
CA LEU A 61 -11.67 17.82 6.30
C LEU A 61 -10.89 17.01 7.34
N TYR A 62 -11.49 15.93 7.88
CA TYR A 62 -10.81 15.03 8.81
C TYR A 62 -9.58 14.36 8.17
N GLN A 63 -9.70 13.91 6.92
CA GLN A 63 -8.58 13.31 6.19
C GLN A 63 -7.46 14.33 5.94
N LEU A 64 -7.81 15.56 5.57
CA LEU A 64 -6.86 16.66 5.36
C LEU A 64 -6.10 16.97 6.65
N ARG A 65 -6.80 17.08 7.78
CA ARG A 65 -6.18 17.28 9.10
C ARG A 65 -5.26 16.11 9.47
N ARG A 66 -5.64 14.88 9.15
CA ARG A 66 -4.82 13.69 9.38
C ARG A 66 -3.56 13.65 8.54
N VAL A 67 -3.60 14.18 7.31
CA VAL A 67 -2.47 14.21 6.38
C VAL A 67 -1.49 15.32 6.73
N PHE A 68 -1.97 16.55 6.93
CA PHE A 68 -1.12 17.72 7.16
C PHE A 68 -0.74 17.93 8.62
N ARG A 69 -1.47 17.34 9.56
CA ARG A 69 -1.23 17.44 11.02
C ARG A 69 -0.96 18.88 11.47
N PRO A 70 -1.94 19.78 11.34
CA PRO A 70 -1.79 21.14 11.85
C PRO A 70 -1.57 21.13 13.37
N ASP A 71 -0.86 22.13 13.86
CA ASP A 71 -0.57 22.29 15.29
C ASP A 71 -1.85 22.62 16.09
N GLY A 72 -1.77 22.63 17.42
CA GLY A 72 -2.90 22.95 18.32
C GLY A 72 -3.56 24.30 18.04
N ASN A 73 -2.83 25.24 17.42
CA ASN A 73 -3.33 26.55 16.99
C ASN A 73 -3.93 26.55 15.56
N ASN A 74 -4.14 25.38 14.93
CA ASN A 74 -4.52 25.24 13.52
C ASN A 74 -3.52 25.88 12.54
N GLU A 75 -2.26 25.94 12.93
CA GLU A 75 -1.17 26.52 12.14
C GLU A 75 -0.33 25.42 11.50
N LEU A 76 0.22 25.71 10.32
CA LEU A 76 1.08 24.79 9.59
C LEU A 76 2.38 25.48 9.18
N THR A 77 3.50 24.93 9.63
CA THR A 77 4.83 25.41 9.26
C THR A 77 5.23 24.89 7.87
N SER A 78 6.11 25.62 7.19
CA SER A 78 6.63 25.23 5.86
C SER A 78 7.23 23.82 5.87
N LEU A 79 7.99 23.50 6.92
CA LEU A 79 8.63 22.20 7.11
C LEU A 79 7.59 21.09 7.31
N ALA A 80 6.57 21.31 8.14
CA ALA A 80 5.49 20.33 8.35
C ALA A 80 4.67 20.09 7.07
N PHE A 81 4.41 21.14 6.29
CA PHE A 81 3.74 21.02 4.98
C PHE A 81 4.56 20.17 4.00
N ILE A 82 5.85 20.46 3.86
CA ILE A 82 6.75 19.72 2.95
C ILE A 82 6.86 18.26 3.38
N GLN A 83 7.04 17.98 4.67
CA GLN A 83 7.09 16.62 5.20
C GLN A 83 5.78 15.86 4.93
N SER A 84 4.65 16.52 5.08
CA SER A 84 3.34 15.93 4.77
C SER A 84 3.24 15.57 3.28
N CYS A 85 3.64 16.47 2.38
CA CYS A 85 3.70 16.20 0.95
C CYS A 85 4.66 15.05 0.59
N ASP A 86 5.86 15.01 1.18
CA ASP A 86 6.84 13.94 0.97
C ASP A 86 6.30 12.57 1.46
N SER A 87 5.61 12.56 2.60
CA SER A 87 4.99 11.33 3.12
C SER A 87 3.93 10.76 2.17
N VAL A 88 3.11 11.63 1.57
CA VAL A 88 2.09 11.25 0.59
C VAL A 88 2.75 10.79 -0.71
N TYR A 89 3.78 11.50 -1.18
CA TYR A 89 4.57 11.10 -2.35
C TYR A 89 5.15 9.69 -2.19
N ARG A 90 5.78 9.41 -1.05
CA ARG A 90 6.32 8.07 -0.75
C ARG A 90 5.22 7.01 -0.76
N ARG A 91 4.09 7.25 -0.08
CA ARG A 91 2.95 6.32 -0.08
C ARG A 91 2.41 6.04 -1.48
N PHE A 92 2.27 7.08 -2.30
CA PHE A 92 1.80 6.94 -3.67
C PHE A 92 2.78 6.15 -4.54
N ARG A 93 4.09 6.37 -4.36
CA ARG A 93 5.14 5.59 -5.04
C ARG A 93 5.10 4.12 -4.66
N TYR A 94 4.99 3.81 -3.36
CA TYR A 94 4.82 2.43 -2.88
C TYR A 94 3.54 1.79 -3.43
N PHE A 95 2.44 2.53 -3.44
CA PHE A 95 1.17 2.06 -4.01
C PHE A 95 1.31 1.74 -5.50
N ARG A 96 1.92 2.63 -6.30
CA ARG A 96 2.18 2.37 -7.73
C ARG A 96 3.06 1.15 -7.95
N ALA A 97 4.11 1.00 -7.15
CA ALA A 97 4.95 -0.20 -7.20
C ALA A 97 4.14 -1.47 -6.87
N SER A 98 3.29 -1.40 -5.85
CA SER A 98 2.41 -2.51 -5.46
C SER A 98 1.41 -2.87 -6.56
N VAL A 99 0.80 -1.88 -7.20
CA VAL A 99 -0.14 -2.09 -8.33
C VAL A 99 0.60 -2.68 -9.54
N SER A 100 1.78 -2.16 -9.85
CA SER A 100 2.61 -2.71 -10.93
C SER A 100 2.95 -4.17 -10.65
N ASN A 101 3.37 -4.50 -9.43
CA ASN A 101 3.70 -5.87 -9.05
C ASN A 101 2.46 -6.78 -9.12
N ALA A 102 1.30 -6.30 -8.68
CA ALA A 102 0.05 -7.04 -8.78
C ALA A 102 -0.33 -7.32 -10.25
N SER A 103 -0.15 -6.35 -11.15
CA SER A 103 -0.44 -6.54 -12.58
C SER A 103 0.46 -7.58 -13.25
N VAL A 104 1.71 -7.72 -12.80
CA VAL A 104 2.63 -8.76 -13.29
C VAL A 104 2.14 -10.15 -12.86
N ILE A 105 1.67 -10.27 -11.61
CA ILE A 105 1.11 -11.52 -11.09
C ILE A 105 -0.17 -11.88 -11.86
N ASP A 106 -1.06 -10.92 -12.07
CA ASP A 106 -2.31 -11.11 -12.80
C ASP A 106 -2.06 -11.65 -14.22
N GLN A 107 -1.14 -11.04 -14.96
CA GLN A 107 -0.71 -11.52 -16.29
C GLN A 107 -0.11 -12.93 -16.26
N ALA A 108 0.61 -13.30 -15.19
CA ALA A 108 1.18 -14.64 -15.06
C ALA A 108 0.08 -15.69 -14.80
N VAL A 109 -0.92 -15.34 -14.00
CA VAL A 109 -2.09 -16.18 -13.71
C VAL A 109 -2.93 -16.37 -14.97
N GLU A 110 -3.19 -15.29 -15.73
CA GLU A 110 -3.90 -15.34 -17.01
C GLU A 110 -3.22 -16.33 -17.98
N LYS A 111 -1.91 -16.19 -18.18
CA LYS A 111 -1.12 -17.11 -19.02
C LYS A 111 -1.14 -18.57 -18.54
N MET A 112 -1.23 -18.79 -17.23
CA MET A 112 -1.34 -20.13 -16.66
C MET A 112 -2.71 -20.74 -16.95
N PHE A 113 -3.78 -19.96 -16.79
CA PHE A 113 -5.15 -20.39 -17.12
C PHE A 113 -5.33 -20.64 -18.62
N ASP A 114 -4.77 -19.79 -19.49
CA ASP A 114 -4.83 -20.00 -20.94
C ASP A 114 -4.20 -21.33 -21.33
N LYS A 115 -3.00 -21.64 -20.83
CA LYS A 115 -2.33 -22.93 -21.09
C LYS A 115 -3.16 -24.11 -20.60
N PHE A 116 -3.74 -23.99 -19.42
CA PHE A 116 -4.61 -25.03 -18.86
C PHE A 116 -5.87 -25.22 -19.71
N PHE A 117 -6.52 -24.13 -20.13
CA PHE A 117 -7.70 -24.14 -20.98
C PHE A 117 -7.43 -24.78 -22.35
N TYR A 118 -6.37 -24.34 -23.04
CA TYR A 118 -5.97 -24.95 -24.31
C TYR A 118 -5.58 -26.43 -24.14
N GLY A 119 -4.99 -26.82 -23.00
CA GLY A 119 -4.72 -28.21 -22.66
C GLY A 119 -5.99 -29.06 -22.56
N ILE A 120 -7.03 -28.57 -21.88
CA ILE A 120 -8.33 -29.27 -21.79
C ILE A 120 -9.04 -29.30 -23.15
N LEU A 121 -8.98 -28.21 -23.90
CA LEU A 121 -9.63 -28.11 -25.21
C LEU A 121 -9.03 -29.10 -26.21
N THR A 122 -7.69 -29.21 -26.25
CA THR A 122 -7.00 -30.19 -27.08
C THR A 122 -7.34 -31.63 -26.69
N LEU A 123 -7.40 -31.94 -25.38
CA LEU A 123 -7.83 -33.24 -24.87
C LEU A 123 -9.28 -33.55 -25.29
N SER A 124 -10.17 -32.57 -25.19
CA SER A 124 -11.58 -32.71 -25.60
C SER A 124 -11.72 -32.98 -27.10
N ILE A 125 -10.99 -32.26 -27.95
CA ILE A 125 -10.97 -32.49 -29.41
C ILE A 125 -10.45 -33.90 -29.70
N SER A 126 -9.36 -34.33 -29.07
CA SER A 126 -8.82 -35.69 -29.24
C SER A 126 -9.82 -36.78 -28.84
N MET A 127 -10.72 -36.52 -27.89
CA MET A 127 -11.80 -37.43 -27.52
C MET A 127 -12.81 -37.60 -28.67
N PHE A 128 -13.20 -36.49 -29.31
CA PHE A 128 -14.10 -36.52 -30.47
C PHE A 128 -13.49 -37.23 -31.69
N LEU A 129 -12.16 -37.19 -31.84
CA LEU A 129 -11.44 -37.90 -32.92
C LEU A 129 -11.30 -39.41 -32.67
N GLY A 130 -11.81 -39.93 -31.54
CA GLY A 130 -11.77 -41.36 -31.21
C GLY A 130 -10.39 -41.85 -30.76
N LEU A 131 -9.50 -40.95 -30.32
CA LEU A 131 -8.21 -41.33 -29.76
C LEU A 131 -8.39 -41.87 -28.33
N ASN A 132 -7.65 -42.92 -27.98
CA ASN A 132 -7.65 -43.48 -26.63
C ASN A 132 -6.91 -42.54 -25.66
N LEU A 133 -7.65 -41.72 -24.92
CA LEU A 133 -7.10 -40.73 -23.99
C LEU A 133 -6.72 -41.28 -22.61
N LEU A 134 -7.13 -42.51 -22.29
CA LEU A 134 -6.90 -43.14 -20.99
C LEU A 134 -5.43 -43.06 -20.52
N PRO A 135 -4.41 -43.32 -21.35
CA PRO A 135 -3.01 -43.26 -20.91
C PRO A 135 -2.56 -41.84 -20.55
N ILE A 136 -3.04 -40.84 -21.28
CA ILE A 136 -2.71 -39.42 -21.06
C ILE A 136 -3.34 -38.95 -19.75
N VAL A 137 -4.61 -39.29 -19.51
CA VAL A 137 -5.33 -38.93 -18.28
C VAL A 137 -4.71 -39.61 -17.06
N LEU A 138 -4.34 -40.89 -17.16
CA LEU A 138 -3.67 -41.61 -16.07
C LEU A 138 -2.32 -40.99 -15.72
N SER A 139 -1.51 -40.64 -16.74
CA SER A 139 -0.23 -39.96 -16.56
C SER A 139 -0.37 -38.55 -15.96
N LEU A 140 -1.37 -37.79 -16.40
CA LEU A 140 -1.63 -36.46 -15.85
C LEU A 140 -2.12 -36.54 -14.38
N SER A 141 -2.89 -37.57 -14.04
CA SER A 141 -3.40 -37.77 -12.68
C SER A 141 -2.28 -38.07 -11.69
N THR A 142 -1.28 -38.89 -12.06
CA THR A 142 -0.11 -39.15 -11.20
C THR A 142 0.76 -37.91 -11.00
N LEU A 143 0.90 -37.08 -12.03
CA LEU A 143 1.56 -35.77 -11.90
C LEU A 143 0.81 -34.83 -10.95
N LEU A 144 -0.51 -34.73 -11.07
CA LEU A 144 -1.33 -33.88 -10.20
C LEU A 144 -1.27 -34.33 -8.74
N VAL A 145 -1.29 -35.64 -8.48
CA VAL A 145 -1.13 -36.18 -7.13
C VAL A 145 0.26 -35.84 -6.56
N SER A 146 1.32 -36.01 -7.35
CA SER A 146 2.68 -35.66 -6.93
C SER A 146 2.82 -34.17 -6.63
N PHE A 147 2.22 -33.31 -7.47
CA PHE A 147 2.17 -31.87 -7.27
C PHE A 147 1.38 -31.49 -6.01
N SER A 148 0.26 -32.17 -5.72
CA SER A 148 -0.53 -31.95 -4.51
C SER A 148 0.27 -32.21 -3.24
N PHE A 149 1.06 -33.29 -3.21
CA PHE A 149 1.96 -33.57 -2.08
C PHE A 149 3.05 -32.51 -1.93
N ALA A 150 3.66 -32.05 -3.02
CA ALA A 150 4.65 -30.98 -2.99
C ALA A 150 4.06 -29.65 -2.46
N MET A 151 2.83 -29.32 -2.87
CA MET A 151 2.15 -28.08 -2.49
C MET A 151 1.52 -28.14 -1.08
N SER A 152 1.36 -29.33 -0.50
CA SER A 152 0.65 -29.55 0.77
C SER A 152 1.24 -28.74 1.93
N SER A 153 2.58 -28.66 2.03
CA SER A 153 3.27 -27.88 3.05
C SER A 153 2.93 -26.38 2.97
N SER A 154 3.01 -25.80 1.76
CA SER A 154 2.66 -24.39 1.54
C SER A 154 1.19 -24.09 1.84
N ALA A 155 0.29 -25.00 1.47
CA ALA A 155 -1.14 -24.86 1.77
C ALA A 155 -1.40 -24.90 3.29
N ALA A 156 -0.71 -25.78 4.03
CA ALA A 156 -0.83 -25.85 5.48
C ALA A 156 -0.37 -24.54 6.15
N SER A 157 0.81 -24.02 5.79
CA SER A 157 1.31 -22.75 6.31
C SER A 157 0.41 -21.56 5.97
N PHE A 158 -0.21 -21.57 4.78
CA PHE A 158 -1.17 -20.53 4.39
C PHE A 158 -2.45 -20.58 5.23
N VAL A 159 -3.01 -21.77 5.43
CA VAL A 159 -4.21 -21.96 6.26
C VAL A 159 -3.91 -21.63 7.72
N GLU A 160 -2.75 -22.03 8.25
CA GLU A 160 -2.30 -21.67 9.59
C GLU A 160 -2.17 -20.15 9.73
N GLY A 161 -1.56 -19.47 8.74
CA GLY A 161 -1.46 -18.01 8.71
C GLY A 161 -2.83 -17.33 8.76
N ILE A 162 -3.79 -17.79 7.95
CA ILE A 162 -5.16 -17.27 7.98
C ILE A 162 -5.82 -17.53 9.34
N LEU A 163 -5.69 -18.74 9.88
CA LEU A 163 -6.33 -19.11 11.15
C LEU A 163 -5.76 -18.30 12.32
N LEU A 164 -4.45 -18.07 12.34
CA LEU A 164 -3.80 -17.25 13.37
C LEU A 164 -4.24 -15.78 13.27
N ILE A 165 -4.26 -15.19 12.07
CA ILE A 165 -4.60 -13.78 11.91
C ILE A 165 -6.11 -13.53 12.11
N LEU A 166 -6.95 -14.37 11.51
CA LEU A 166 -8.38 -14.09 11.35
C LEU A 166 -9.25 -14.71 12.45
N VAL A 167 -8.89 -15.90 12.94
CA VAL A 167 -9.70 -16.62 13.95
C VAL A 167 -9.17 -16.39 15.36
N ARG A 168 -7.86 -16.53 15.56
CA ARG A 168 -7.27 -16.43 16.90
C ARG A 168 -7.01 -14.98 17.32
N SER A 169 -6.84 -14.07 16.35
CA SER A 169 -6.49 -12.65 16.51
C SER A 169 -5.62 -12.40 17.76
N PRO A 170 -4.47 -13.08 17.91
CA PRO A 170 -3.64 -12.95 19.10
C PRO A 170 -2.95 -11.58 19.17
N TYR A 171 -2.90 -10.85 18.05
CA TYR A 171 -2.25 -9.55 17.90
C TYR A 171 -3.15 -8.62 17.08
N ASP A 172 -3.23 -7.36 17.49
CA ASP A 172 -3.92 -6.31 16.72
C ASP A 172 -2.94 -5.56 15.81
N LEU A 173 -3.45 -4.89 14.78
CA LEU A 173 -2.65 -4.10 13.84
C LEU A 173 -1.91 -2.97 14.57
N GLY A 174 -0.63 -3.18 14.81
CA GLY A 174 0.26 -2.20 15.45
C GLY A 174 1.06 -2.74 16.64
N ASP A 175 0.75 -3.96 17.10
CA ASP A 175 1.52 -4.59 18.16
C ASP A 175 2.92 -5.02 17.70
N ARG A 176 3.91 -4.76 18.56
CA ARG A 176 5.29 -5.20 18.34
C ARG A 176 5.43 -6.62 18.85
N ILE A 177 5.46 -7.58 17.94
CA ILE A 177 5.69 -8.99 18.27
C ILE A 177 7.15 -9.36 18.08
N LEU A 178 7.69 -10.13 19.02
CA LEU A 178 9.02 -10.74 18.92
C LEU A 178 8.80 -12.21 18.58
N LEU A 179 9.21 -12.63 17.38
CA LEU A 179 9.16 -14.02 16.94
C LEU A 179 10.49 -14.67 17.28
N THR A 180 10.55 -15.41 18.38
CA THR A 180 11.76 -16.14 18.75
C THR A 180 11.85 -17.45 17.96
N ASN A 181 13.02 -17.73 17.40
CA ASN A 181 13.27 -18.96 16.64
C ASN A 181 13.75 -20.04 17.63
N PRO A 182 13.00 -21.15 17.82
CA PRO A 182 13.32 -22.14 18.85
C PRO A 182 14.65 -22.89 18.61
N ALA A 183 15.28 -22.72 17.44
CA ALA A 183 16.58 -23.29 17.12
C ALA A 183 17.78 -22.47 17.67
N GLU A 184 17.61 -21.16 17.92
CA GLU A 184 18.70 -20.29 18.40
C GLU A 184 18.75 -20.16 19.94
N ASP A 185 17.67 -20.53 20.64
CA ASP A 185 17.53 -20.36 22.10
C ASP A 185 18.27 -21.39 22.97
N SER A 186 19.13 -22.24 22.38
CA SER A 186 19.97 -23.17 23.16
C SER A 186 21.26 -22.51 23.69
N GLN A 187 21.48 -21.21 23.44
CA GLN A 187 22.52 -20.42 24.07
C GLN A 187 21.91 -19.47 25.11
N PRO A 188 22.26 -19.56 26.41
CA PRO A 188 21.78 -18.61 27.41
C PRO A 188 22.37 -17.23 27.12
N ALA A 189 21.55 -16.33 26.57
CA ALA A 189 21.91 -14.94 26.40
C ALA A 189 22.11 -14.30 27.78
N ILE A 190 23.36 -13.94 28.07
CA ILE A 190 23.78 -13.21 29.26
C ILE A 190 22.97 -11.90 29.32
N GLN A 191 22.09 -11.84 30.30
CA GLN A 191 21.35 -10.67 30.71
C GLN A 191 22.33 -9.60 31.23
N ASN A 192 22.68 -8.63 30.38
CA ASN A 192 23.27 -7.38 30.82
C ASN A 192 22.26 -6.24 30.65
N SER A 193 21.57 -6.02 31.75
CA SER A 193 20.83 -4.82 32.11
C SER A 193 21.74 -3.60 32.25
N TYR A 194 21.23 -2.43 31.82
CA TYR A 194 21.69 -1.05 32.05
C TYR A 194 22.85 -0.51 31.19
N LEU A 195 22.50 0.29 30.17
CA LEU A 195 22.73 1.75 30.10
C LEU A 195 21.94 2.37 28.95
#